data_AF-A0A3G2I5W1-F1
#
_entry.id   AF-A0A3G2I5W1-F1
#
_cell.length_a   1.000
_cell.length_b   1.000
_cell.length_c   1.000
_cell.angle_alpha   90.00
_cell.angle_beta   90.00
_cell.angle_gamma   90.00
#
_symmetry.space_group_name_H-M   'P 1'
#
loop_
_entity.id
_entity.type
_entity.pdbx_description
1 polymer ?
#
loop_
_entity_poly.entity_id
_entity_poly.type
_entity_poly.pdbx_seq_one_letter_code
_entity_poly.pdbx_strand_id
1 'polypeptide(L)'
;MSLAIIGIKETILKYGQNEKNTGKTEVQIALLTNQINHLQLHFSQHKKDHCNRRGLLNMVSKRRKLLNYLKKKNISCYTKLIKSLNLRR
;
A
#
# COMPACT_ATOMS: atom_id res chain seq x y z
N MET A 1 -4.44 17.92 2.63
CA MET A 1 -3.02 17.70 2.31
C MET A 1 -2.81 16.22 1.98
N SER A 2 -3.29 15.78 0.81
CA SER A 2 -3.10 14.40 0.34
C SER A 2 -1.74 14.31 -0.32
N LEU A 3 -0.96 13.33 0.13
CA LEU A 3 0.37 12.92 -0.36
C LEU A 3 0.98 13.78 -1.46
N ALA A 4 2.04 14.49 -1.10
CA ALA A 4 2.99 15.08 -2.04
C ALA A 4 3.20 14.13 -3.23
N ILE A 5 2.84 14.64 -4.40
CA ILE A 5 2.73 13.94 -5.70
C ILE A 5 4.04 13.22 -6.10
N ILE A 6 5.16 13.59 -5.49
CA ILE A 6 6.50 12.99 -5.66
C ILE A 6 6.53 11.50 -5.31
N GLY A 7 6.07 11.11 -4.11
CA GLY A 7 6.25 9.73 -3.62
C GLY A 7 5.39 8.71 -4.37
N ILE A 8 4.24 9.16 -4.91
CA ILE A 8 3.32 8.34 -5.69
C ILE A 8 3.94 7.97 -7.04
N LYS A 9 4.54 8.95 -7.74
CA LYS A 9 5.16 8.73 -9.05
C LYS A 9 6.31 7.72 -8.98
N GLU A 10 7.19 7.83 -7.99
CA GLU A 10 8.31 6.90 -7.81
C GLU A 10 7.85 5.46 -7.58
N THR A 11 6.79 5.25 -6.78
CA THR A 11 6.23 3.90 -6.60
C THR A 11 5.60 3.32 -7.86
N ILE A 12 4.95 4.15 -8.67
CA ILE A 12 4.36 3.72 -9.93
C ILE A 12 5.47 3.30 -10.90
N LEU A 13 6.58 4.03 -10.97
CA LEU A 13 7.72 3.66 -11.81
C LEU A 13 8.40 2.35 -11.36
N LYS A 14 8.53 2.13 -10.05
CA LYS A 14 9.19 0.92 -9.51
C LYS A 14 8.38 -0.36 -9.69
N TYR A 15 7.06 -0.29 -9.55
CA TYR A 15 6.19 -1.47 -9.55
C TYR A 15 5.27 -1.57 -10.78
N GLY A 16 5.04 -0.45 -11.46
CA GLY A 16 4.34 -0.40 -12.72
C GLY A 16 5.36 -0.65 -13.82
N GLN A 17 5.40 -1.88 -14.35
CA GLN A 17 6.21 -2.25 -15.52
C GLN A 17 6.13 -1.25 -16.70
N ASN A 18 5.13 -0.36 -16.71
CA ASN A 18 5.01 0.75 -17.64
C ASN A 18 4.39 1.96 -16.90
N GLU A 19 4.80 3.19 -17.23
CA GLU A 19 4.42 4.42 -16.47
C GLU A 19 2.90 4.67 -16.40
N LYS A 20 2.15 4.14 -17.38
CA LYS A 20 0.69 4.27 -17.48
C LYS A 20 -0.08 3.21 -16.67
N ASN A 21 0.59 2.20 -16.12
CA ASN A 21 -0.05 1.07 -15.47
C ASN A 21 -0.28 1.30 -13.96
N THR A 22 -1.15 2.26 -13.63
CA THR A 22 -1.58 2.55 -12.24
C THR A 22 -2.54 1.50 -11.68
N GLY A 23 -3.21 0.73 -12.54
CA GLY A 23 -4.22 -0.27 -12.16
C GLY A 23 -3.69 -1.61 -11.67
N LYS A 24 -2.37 -1.85 -11.75
CA LYS A 24 -1.79 -3.14 -11.33
C LYS A 24 -1.93 -3.37 -9.83
N THR A 25 -2.24 -4.61 -9.47
CA THR A 25 -2.40 -5.02 -8.07
C THR A 25 -1.14 -4.75 -7.25
N GLU A 26 0.05 -4.93 -7.83
CA GLU A 26 1.36 -4.67 -7.21
C GLU A 26 1.52 -3.18 -6.85
N VAL A 27 1.23 -2.30 -7.81
CA VAL A 27 1.29 -0.83 -7.65
C VAL A 27 0.30 -0.38 -6.57
N GLN A 28 -0.93 -0.88 -6.61
CA GLN A 28 -1.96 -0.54 -5.61
C GLN A 28 -1.54 -0.95 -4.18
N ILE A 29 -0.93 -2.14 -4.03
CA ILE A 29 -0.43 -2.60 -2.72
C ILE A 29 0.73 -1.74 -2.23
N ALA A 30 1.65 -1.36 -3.11
CA ALA A 30 2.76 -0.47 -2.78
C ALA A 30 2.27 0.91 -2.33
N LEU A 31 1.33 1.51 -3.08
CA LEU A 31 0.71 2.80 -2.73
C LEU A 31 0.00 2.75 -1.38
N LEU A 32 -0.84 1.73 -1.15
CA LEU A 32 -1.53 1.55 0.13
C LEU A 32 -0.54 1.37 1.28
N THR A 33 0.56 0.66 1.07
CA THR A 33 1.59 0.45 2.09
C THR A 33 2.27 1.77 2.47
N ASN A 34 2.64 2.61 1.50
CA ASN A 34 3.21 3.92 1.78
C ASN A 34 2.23 4.82 2.55
N GLN A 35 0.95 4.81 2.15
CA GLN A 35 -0.10 5.56 2.85
C GLN A 35 -0.27 5.11 4.30
N ILE A 36 -0.31 3.79 4.54
CA ILE A 36 -0.42 3.21 5.88
C ILE A 36 0.76 3.62 6.75
N ASN A 37 1.99 3.51 6.23
CA ASN A 37 3.20 3.87 6.99
C ASN A 37 3.22 5.35 7.37
N HIS A 38 2.85 6.24 6.44
CA HIS A 38 2.74 7.67 6.71
C HIS A 38 1.68 7.98 7.77
N LEU A 39 0.49 7.39 7.64
CA LEU A 39 -0.61 7.60 8.59
C LEU A 39 -0.30 7.01 9.97
N GLN A 40 0.44 5.91 10.04
CA GLN A 40 0.86 5.32 11.31
C GLN A 40 1.72 6.29 12.14
N LEU A 41 2.60 7.07 11.50
CA LEU A 41 3.36 8.14 12.16
C LEU A 41 2.43 9.24 12.69
N HIS A 42 1.49 9.69 11.85
CA HIS A 42 0.50 10.70 12.24
C HIS A 42 -0.33 10.29 13.47
N PHE A 43 -0.86 9.06 13.48
CA PHE A 43 -1.65 8.56 14.62
C PHE A 43 -0.84 8.28 15.88
N SER A 44 0.48 8.15 15.77
CA SER A 44 1.36 8.04 16.94
C SER A 44 1.42 9.36 17.71
N GLN A 45 1.36 10.49 16.99
CA GLN A 45 1.27 11.84 17.56
C GLN A 45 -0.18 12.18 17.98
N HIS A 46 -1.18 11.77 17.19
CA HIS A 46 -2.59 12.08 17.43
C HIS A 46 -3.39 10.86 17.91
N LYS A 47 -3.18 10.45 19.16
CA LYS A 47 -3.77 9.22 19.72
C LYS A 47 -5.30 9.21 19.84
N LYS A 48 -5.92 10.39 19.97
CA LYS A 48 -7.39 10.57 20.16
C LYS A 48 -8.18 10.58 18.85
N ASP A 49 -7.52 10.50 17.70
CA ASP A 49 -8.19 10.55 16.40
C ASP A 49 -8.75 9.17 16.00
N HIS A 50 -9.89 8.81 16.58
CA HIS A 50 -10.54 7.51 16.39
C HIS A 50 -11.26 7.40 15.04
N CYS A 51 -11.86 8.50 14.55
CA CYS A 51 -12.57 8.52 13.29
C CYS A 51 -11.64 8.24 12.11
N ASN A 52 -10.47 8.88 12.08
CA ASN A 52 -9.51 8.67 10.98
C ASN A 52 -8.77 7.32 11.11
N ARG A 53 -8.59 6.79 12.33
CA ARG A 53 -8.10 5.41 12.54
C ARG A 53 -9.00 4.36 11.90
N ARG A 54 -10.32 4.56 11.87
CA ARG A 54 -11.23 3.67 11.15
C ARG A 54 -10.91 3.63 9.64
N GLY A 55 -10.56 4.77 9.05
CA GLY A 55 -10.08 4.85 7.67
C GLY A 55 -8.79 4.04 7.45
N LEU A 56 -7.86 4.10 8.39
CA LEU A 56 -6.63 3.29 8.37
C LEU A 56 -6.94 1.78 8.35
N LEU A 57 -7.84 1.32 9.21
CA LEU A 57 -8.25 -0.09 9.26
C LEU A 57 -8.89 -0.56 7.94
N ASN A 58 -9.66 0.31 7.29
CA ASN A 58 -10.22 0.03 5.97
C ASN A 58 -9.12 -0.10 4.90
N MET A 59 -8.10 0.76 4.93
CA MET A 59 -6.94 0.67 4.02
C MET A 59 -6.14 -0.62 4.23
N VAL A 60 -5.89 -1.00 5.48
CA VAL A 60 -5.23 -2.28 5.83
C VAL A 60 -6.04 -3.48 5.32
N SER A 61 -7.36 -3.44 5.51
CA SER A 61 -8.27 -4.49 5.04
C SER A 61 -8.29 -4.61 3.51
N LYS A 62 -8.31 -3.48 2.80
CA LYS A 62 -8.24 -3.44 1.33
C LYS A 62 -6.91 -4.03 0.84
N ARG A 63 -5.78 -3.66 1.45
CA ARG A 63 -4.45 -4.22 1.13
C ARG A 63 -4.43 -5.74 1.34
N ARG A 64 -5.00 -6.24 2.44
CA ARG A 64 -5.08 -7.68 2.72
C ARG A 64 -5.88 -8.44 1.65
N LYS A 65 -7.01 -7.89 1.20
CA LYS A 65 -7.81 -8.47 0.09
C LYS A 65 -7.00 -8.53 -1.22
N LEU A 66 -6.28 -7.46 -1.56
CA LEU A 66 -5.44 -7.43 -2.77
C LEU A 66 -4.27 -8.42 -2.70
N LEU A 67 -3.62 -8.55 -1.54
CA LEU A 67 -2.58 -9.55 -1.32
C LEU A 67 -3.11 -10.98 -1.46
N ASN A 68 -4.30 -11.26 -0.93
CA ASN A 68 -4.95 -12.56 -1.08
C ASN A 68 -5.30 -12.87 -2.54
N TYR A 69 -5.77 -11.87 -3.29
CA TYR A 69 -6.02 -12.01 -4.73
C TYR A 69 -4.72 -12.29 -5.50
N LEU A 70 -3.67 -11.50 -5.24
CA LEU A 70 -2.37 -11.66 -5.89
C LEU A 70 -1.76 -13.03 -5.58
N LYS A 71 -1.87 -13.51 -4.33
CA LYS A 71 -1.44 -14.85 -3.92
C LYS A 71 -2.15 -15.95 -4.70
N LYS A 72 -3.47 -15.83 -4.91
CA LYS A 72 -4.25 -16.81 -5.69
C LYS A 72 -3.89 -16.78 -7.19
N LYS A 73 -3.61 -15.59 -7.74
CA LYS A 73 -3.33 -15.42 -9.17
C LYS A 73 -1.90 -15.74 -9.56
N ASN A 74 -0.92 -15.27 -8.79
CA ASN A 74 0.50 -15.47 -9.07
C ASN A 74 1.33 -15.45 -7.77
N ILE A 75 1.76 -16.63 -7.34
CA ILE A 75 2.54 -16.81 -6.11
C ILE A 75 3.93 -16.15 -6.21
N SER A 76 4.55 -16.14 -7.40
CA SER A 76 5.90 -15.60 -7.60
C SER A 76 5.89 -14.08 -7.41
N CYS A 77 4.96 -13.38 -8.06
CA CYS A 77 4.75 -11.94 -7.85
C CYS A 77 4.46 -11.61 -6.37
N TYR A 78 3.63 -12.42 -5.70
CA TYR A 78 3.33 -12.24 -4.29
C TYR A 78 4.56 -12.33 -3.39
N THR A 79 5.39 -13.36 -3.56
CA THR A 79 6.62 -13.52 -2.77
C THR A 79 7.62 -12.38 -3.01
N LYS A 80 7.81 -11.97 -4.27
CA LYS A 80 8.66 -10.83 -4.64
C LYS A 80 8.18 -9.53 -4.00
N LEU A 81 6.88 -9.26 -4.09
CA LEU A 81 6.27 -8.04 -3.56
C LEU A 81 6.33 -7.96 -2.02
N ILE A 82 6.10 -9.08 -1.34
CA ILE A 82 6.23 -9.13 0.13
C ILE A 82 7.66 -8.88 0.56
N LYS A 83 8.63 -9.47 -0.15
CA LYS A 83 10.05 -9.28 0.14
C LYS A 83 10.48 -7.84 -0.12
N SER A 84 9.99 -7.20 -1.19
CA SER A 84 10.33 -5.81 -1.50
C SER A 84 9.71 -4.80 -0.53
N LEU A 85 8.50 -5.07 -0.04
CA LEU A 85 7.77 -4.19 0.88
C LEU A 85 7.96 -4.55 2.36
N ASN A 86 8.76 -5.57 2.68
CA ASN A 86 8.98 -6.07 4.05
C ASN A 86 7.69 -6.30 4.86
N LEU A 87 6.66 -6.86 4.21
CA LEU A 87 5.37 -7.08 4.85
C LEU A 87 5.37 -8.38 5.66
N ARG A 88 4.98 -8.29 6.93
CA ARG A 88 4.75 -9.47 7.79
C ARG A 88 3.35 -10.05 7.55
N ARG A 89 3.25 -11.38 7.59
CA ARG A 89 2.05 -12.17 7.28
C ARG A 89 1.05 -12.18 8.42
#